data_AF-A0A7N8XC20-F1
#
_entry.id   AF-A0A7N8XC20-F1
#
_cell.length_a   1.000
_cell.length_b   1.000
_cell.length_c   1.000
_cell.angle_alpha   90.00
_cell.angle_beta   90.00
_cell.angle_gamma   90.00
#
_symmetry.space_group_name_H-M   'P 1'
#
loop_
_entity.id
_entity.type
_entity.pdbx_description
1 polymer ?
#
loop_
_entity_poly.entity_id
_entity_poly.type
_entity_poly.pdbx_seq_one_letter_code
_entity_poly.pdbx_strand_id
1 'polypeptide(L)'
;MFAKLKKKIAEEAATAPRSGVRIPRTISKESITSVGADSGDDFASDGSSSRDDLPSQLLRRNDQIRKLEAKLSDYAEQLRIMQKTKEKLEIALEKHQDSSIKKLQDQNESYQANRAKMAEGMALALEKKDQEWMEKMANVEKEKAALSAQLQEIMEQSVALFQKRDDLDELEGYQQQELAKVKHMLLRKEEQLSQQEKLKPEPDAEGKEKLPENRTEKQERVCPDPPPASTPSPPVSNTTVTNTSDLNDSREINFEYLKHVVLKFMSSREAEAYQLIRAVSVLLNFTREEEDMLKQTLEYKMSWFGSKPSPKGTIRPSISGTSTHWS
;
A
#
# COMPACT_ATOMS: atom_id res chain seq x y z
N MET A 1 -14.79 -31.95 -9.80
CA MET A 1 -13.87 -30.91 -10.35
C MET A 1 -13.34 -31.20 -11.76
N PHE A 2 -13.19 -32.45 -12.19
CA PHE A 2 -12.71 -32.80 -13.54
C PHE A 2 -13.65 -32.42 -14.71
N ALA A 3 -14.97 -32.41 -14.50
CA ALA A 3 -15.94 -32.09 -15.55
C ALA A 3 -15.89 -30.61 -15.99
N LYS A 4 -15.63 -29.69 -15.04
CA LYS A 4 -15.49 -28.25 -15.33
C LYS A 4 -14.21 -27.95 -16.12
N LEU A 5 -13.14 -28.72 -15.88
CA LEU A 5 -11.89 -28.58 -16.62
C LEU A 5 -12.02 -29.08 -18.06
N LYS A 6 -12.71 -30.23 -18.28
CA LYS A 6 -13.00 -30.72 -19.63
C LYS A 6 -13.90 -29.77 -20.43
N LYS A 7 -14.90 -29.16 -19.79
CA LYS A 7 -15.77 -28.16 -20.42
C LYS A 7 -14.97 -26.89 -20.79
N LYS A 8 -14.06 -26.45 -19.93
CA LYS A 8 -13.23 -25.25 -20.17
C LYS A 8 -12.21 -25.45 -21.30
N ILE A 9 -11.62 -26.65 -21.43
CA ILE A 9 -10.71 -26.99 -22.54
C ILE A 9 -11.46 -27.11 -23.88
N ALA A 10 -12.68 -27.67 -23.87
CA ALA A 10 -13.51 -27.77 -25.08
C ALA A 10 -14.03 -26.41 -25.56
N GLU A 11 -14.33 -25.50 -24.63
CA GLU A 11 -14.81 -24.15 -24.93
C GLU A 11 -13.67 -23.22 -25.38
N GLU A 12 -12.47 -23.36 -24.81
CA GLU A 12 -11.27 -22.60 -25.22
C GLU A 12 -10.71 -23.06 -26.58
N ALA A 13 -10.88 -24.34 -26.93
CA ALA A 13 -10.56 -24.85 -28.27
C ALA A 13 -11.53 -24.33 -29.37
N ALA A 14 -12.72 -23.85 -29.02
CA ALA A 14 -13.73 -23.37 -29.96
C ALA A 14 -13.59 -21.87 -30.31
N THR A 15 -12.84 -21.09 -29.52
CA THR A 15 -12.74 -19.63 -29.66
C THR A 15 -11.39 -19.12 -30.18
N ALA A 16 -10.49 -20.00 -30.61
CA ALA A 16 -9.27 -19.57 -31.29
C ALA A 16 -9.62 -18.97 -32.68
N PRO A 17 -9.08 -17.79 -33.05
CA PRO A 17 -9.31 -17.23 -34.36
C PRO A 17 -8.71 -18.19 -35.39
N ARG A 18 -9.57 -18.71 -36.28
CA ARG A 18 -9.14 -19.45 -37.47
C ARG A 18 -8.31 -18.51 -38.35
N SER A 19 -7.01 -18.45 -38.09
CA SER A 19 -6.01 -17.96 -39.01
C SER A 19 -5.99 -18.91 -40.21
N GLY A 20 -6.83 -18.60 -41.19
CA GLY A 20 -6.89 -19.27 -42.47
C GLY A 20 -5.63 -19.00 -43.27
N VAL A 21 -4.59 -19.79 -43.03
CA VAL A 21 -3.49 -19.92 -43.99
C VAL A 21 -3.98 -20.92 -45.05
N ARG A 22 -4.53 -20.38 -46.14
CA ARG A 22 -4.69 -21.11 -47.40
C ARG A 22 -3.31 -21.61 -47.82
N ILE A 23 -3.05 -22.88 -47.57
CA ILE A 23 -1.98 -23.62 -48.23
C ILE A 23 -2.28 -23.55 -49.74
N PRO A 24 -1.38 -23.04 -50.59
CA PRO A 24 -1.52 -23.21 -52.02
C PRO A 24 -1.40 -24.70 -52.30
N ARG A 25 -2.52 -25.36 -52.63
CA ARG A 25 -2.50 -26.64 -53.33
C ARG A 25 -1.85 -26.36 -54.67
N THR A 26 -0.55 -26.64 -54.78
CA THR A 26 0.09 -26.78 -56.09
C THR A 26 -0.52 -28.00 -56.75
N ILE A 27 -1.49 -27.75 -57.61
CA ILE A 27 -1.94 -28.68 -58.62
C ILE A 27 -0.79 -28.93 -59.59
N SER A 28 0.00 -29.98 -59.37
CA SER A 28 0.72 -30.60 -60.47
C SER A 28 -0.31 -31.25 -61.37
N LYS A 29 -0.82 -30.47 -62.32
CA LYS A 29 -1.42 -30.98 -63.56
C LYS A 29 -0.25 -31.43 -64.44
N GLU A 30 0.26 -32.64 -64.24
CA GLU A 30 0.84 -33.34 -65.39
C GLU A 30 -0.32 -33.79 -66.29
N SER A 31 -0.46 -33.05 -67.37
CA SER A 31 -1.30 -33.38 -68.50
C SER A 31 -0.98 -34.79 -69.00
N ILE A 32 -1.97 -35.67 -68.87
CA ILE A 32 -2.20 -36.80 -69.78
C ILE A 32 -2.34 -36.24 -71.20
N THR A 33 -1.25 -36.19 -71.95
CA THR A 33 -1.32 -36.14 -73.41
C THR A 33 -1.54 -37.56 -73.88
N SER A 34 -2.81 -37.83 -74.22
CA SER A 34 -3.22 -38.92 -75.09
C SER A 34 -2.39 -38.85 -76.38
N VAL A 35 -1.41 -39.73 -76.50
CA VAL A 35 -0.80 -40.08 -77.80
C VAL A 35 -1.67 -41.19 -78.36
N GLY A 36 -2.31 -40.85 -79.49
CA GLY A 36 -3.23 -41.71 -80.20
C GLY A 36 -2.60 -43.05 -80.58
N ALA A 37 -3.43 -44.07 -80.49
CA ALA A 37 -3.24 -45.31 -81.21
C ALA A 37 -3.28 -45.01 -82.71
N ASP A 38 -2.19 -45.33 -83.41
CA ASP A 38 -2.15 -45.32 -84.87
C ASP A 38 -1.10 -46.33 -85.37
N SER A 39 -1.49 -47.09 -86.40
CA SER A 39 -0.74 -48.09 -87.17
C SER A 39 -0.17 -49.30 -86.40
N GLY A 40 -0.57 -50.55 -86.63
CA GLY A 40 -1.04 -51.12 -87.90
C GLY A 40 0.10 -51.15 -88.90
N ASP A 41 1.02 -52.10 -88.77
CA ASP A 41 1.58 -52.77 -89.95
C ASP A 41 2.20 -54.12 -89.58
N ASP A 42 1.89 -55.10 -90.43
CA ASP A 42 2.36 -56.46 -90.44
C ASP A 42 3.86 -56.51 -90.74
N PHE A 43 4.62 -57.31 -89.97
CA PHE A 43 5.88 -57.85 -90.49
C PHE A 43 5.70 -59.33 -90.76
N ALA A 44 5.50 -59.61 -92.06
CA ALA A 44 5.66 -60.92 -92.64
C ALA A 44 6.99 -61.53 -92.20
N SER A 45 6.87 -62.70 -91.57
CA SER A 45 7.97 -63.60 -91.30
C SER A 45 8.41 -64.21 -92.64
N ASP A 46 9.24 -63.49 -93.40
CA ASP A 46 9.95 -64.07 -94.54
C ASP A 46 11.37 -64.45 -94.14
N GLY A 47 11.62 -65.75 -94.18
CA GLY A 47 12.90 -66.35 -93.88
C GLY A 47 13.81 -66.26 -95.09
N SER A 48 14.78 -65.36 -95.05
CA SER A 48 16.06 -65.46 -95.78
C SER A 48 17.06 -64.44 -95.23
N SER A 49 17.55 -64.63 -94.00
CA SER A 49 18.75 -63.91 -93.54
C SER A 49 19.96 -64.58 -94.17
N SER A 50 20.52 -63.95 -95.20
CA SER A 50 21.86 -64.30 -95.67
C SER A 50 22.85 -64.16 -94.51
N ARG A 51 23.88 -65.01 -94.50
CA ARG A 51 24.95 -65.02 -93.48
C ARG A 51 25.64 -63.64 -93.32
N ASP A 52 25.51 -62.77 -94.32
CA ASP A 52 26.07 -61.42 -94.37
C ASP A 52 25.19 -60.31 -93.72
N ASP A 53 23.93 -60.60 -93.30
CA ASP A 53 23.05 -59.62 -92.63
C ASP A 53 23.16 -59.61 -91.09
N LEU A 54 23.62 -60.72 -90.51
CA LEU A 54 23.90 -60.85 -89.07
C LEU A 54 24.89 -59.79 -88.54
N PRO A 55 26.02 -59.50 -89.22
CA PRO A 55 26.95 -58.45 -88.83
C PRO A 55 26.30 -57.06 -88.72
N SER A 56 25.44 -56.70 -89.66
CA SER A 56 24.74 -55.41 -89.69
C SER A 56 23.73 -55.27 -88.54
N GLN A 57 23.00 -56.34 -88.23
CA GLN A 57 22.10 -56.36 -87.07
C GLN A 57 22.86 -56.27 -85.74
N LEU A 58 24.00 -56.95 -85.63
CA LEU A 58 24.87 -56.87 -84.45
C LEU A 58 25.43 -55.45 -84.25
N LEU A 59 25.82 -54.76 -85.34
CA LEU A 59 26.29 -53.38 -85.29
C LEU A 59 25.19 -52.44 -84.77
N ARG A 60 23.96 -52.55 -85.31
CA ARG A 60 22.81 -51.74 -84.86
C ARG A 60 22.46 -51.98 -83.40
N ARG A 61 22.51 -53.24 -82.94
CA ARG A 61 22.31 -53.60 -81.52
C ARG A 61 23.42 -53.03 -80.63
N ASN A 62 24.69 -53.11 -81.05
CA ASN A 62 25.80 -52.49 -80.33
C ASN A 62 25.66 -50.97 -80.22
N ASP A 63 25.25 -50.29 -81.29
CA ASP A 63 25.01 -48.84 -81.26
C ASP A 63 23.83 -48.47 -80.35
N GLN A 64 22.78 -49.30 -80.31
CA GLN A 64 21.69 -49.12 -79.37
C GLN A 64 22.15 -49.35 -77.91
N ILE A 65 22.98 -50.35 -77.66
CA ILE A 65 23.59 -50.60 -76.34
C ILE A 65 24.40 -49.38 -75.90
N ARG A 66 25.31 -48.86 -76.75
CA ARG A 66 26.09 -47.65 -76.42
C ARG A 66 25.21 -46.45 -76.10
N LYS A 67 24.11 -46.25 -76.85
CA LYS A 67 23.15 -45.16 -76.59
C LYS A 67 22.43 -45.34 -75.25
N LEU A 68 22.07 -46.58 -74.90
CA LEU A 68 21.45 -46.89 -73.61
C LEU A 68 22.45 -46.74 -72.46
N GLU A 69 23.70 -47.15 -72.65
CA GLU A 69 24.80 -46.95 -71.70
C GLU A 69 25.06 -45.47 -71.43
N ALA A 70 25.09 -44.63 -72.48
CA ALA A 70 25.23 -43.19 -72.34
C ALA A 70 24.07 -42.57 -71.53
N LYS A 71 22.82 -42.92 -71.87
CA LYS A 71 21.64 -42.46 -71.10
C LYS A 71 21.65 -42.93 -69.65
N LEU A 72 22.08 -44.16 -69.39
CA LEU A 72 22.17 -44.71 -68.04
C LEU A 72 23.24 -43.97 -67.22
N SER A 73 24.35 -43.60 -67.86
CA SER A 73 25.37 -42.73 -67.27
C SER A 73 24.82 -41.33 -66.97
N ASP A 74 24.08 -40.71 -67.90
CA ASP A 74 23.48 -39.38 -67.71
C ASP A 74 22.46 -39.39 -66.54
N TYR A 75 21.62 -40.42 -66.45
CA TYR A 75 20.69 -40.58 -65.33
C TYR A 75 21.42 -40.81 -64.00
N ALA A 76 22.53 -41.55 -64.00
CA ALA A 76 23.34 -41.74 -62.79
C ALA A 76 23.96 -40.41 -62.30
N GLU A 77 24.44 -39.57 -63.22
CA GLU A 77 24.93 -38.23 -62.88
C GLU A 77 23.80 -37.33 -62.36
N GLN A 78 22.65 -37.33 -63.04
CA GLN A 78 21.48 -36.55 -62.61
C GLN A 78 21.02 -36.94 -61.19
N LEU A 79 20.99 -38.25 -60.89
CA LEU A 79 20.68 -38.75 -59.55
C LEU A 79 21.68 -38.24 -58.51
N ARG A 80 22.99 -38.24 -58.82
CA ARG A 80 24.02 -37.71 -57.90
C ARG A 80 23.85 -36.22 -57.65
N ILE A 81 23.53 -35.44 -58.68
CA ILE A 81 23.27 -34.00 -58.57
C ILE A 81 22.01 -33.73 -57.75
N MET A 82 20.93 -34.46 -58.00
CA MET A 82 19.68 -34.35 -57.24
C MET A 82 19.89 -34.72 -55.77
N GLN A 83 20.63 -35.78 -55.49
CA GLN A 83 20.96 -36.21 -54.13
C GLN A 83 21.76 -35.12 -53.38
N LYS A 84 22.80 -34.56 -54.00
CA LYS A 84 23.58 -33.46 -53.42
C LYS A 84 22.75 -32.19 -53.18
N THR A 85 21.77 -31.92 -54.06
CA THR A 85 20.87 -30.78 -53.90
C THR A 85 19.89 -31.02 -52.76
N LYS A 86 19.33 -32.22 -52.65
CA LYS A 86 18.47 -32.64 -51.54
C LYS A 86 19.19 -32.47 -50.20
N GLU A 87 20.40 -33.00 -50.05
CA GLU A 87 21.19 -32.90 -48.82
C GLU A 87 21.46 -31.44 -48.42
N LYS A 88 21.79 -30.57 -49.40
CA LYS A 88 21.97 -29.13 -49.13
C LYS A 88 20.68 -28.47 -48.64
N LEU A 89 19.54 -28.82 -49.21
CA LEU A 89 18.25 -28.28 -48.80
C LEU A 89 17.84 -28.79 -47.42
N GLU A 90 18.11 -30.06 -47.10
CA GLU A 90 17.87 -30.65 -45.78
C GLU A 90 18.70 -29.91 -44.71
N ILE A 91 20.00 -29.71 -44.94
CA ILE A 91 20.87 -28.96 -44.02
C ILE A 91 20.40 -27.50 -43.85
N ALA A 92 19.97 -26.84 -44.94
CA ALA A 92 19.48 -25.47 -44.88
C ALA A 92 18.17 -25.37 -44.08
N LEU A 93 17.28 -26.36 -44.25
CA LEU A 93 16.03 -26.44 -43.51
C LEU A 93 16.27 -26.68 -42.02
N GLU A 94 17.13 -27.63 -41.67
CA GLU A 94 17.50 -27.93 -40.28
C GLU A 94 18.09 -26.69 -39.59
N LYS A 95 19.07 -26.03 -40.21
CA LYS A 95 19.64 -24.78 -39.68
C LYS A 95 18.60 -23.67 -39.49
N HIS A 96 17.66 -23.55 -40.43
CA HIS A 96 16.59 -22.56 -40.32
C HIS A 96 15.63 -22.89 -39.16
N GLN A 97 15.30 -24.17 -38.97
CA GLN A 97 14.48 -24.65 -37.85
C GLN A 97 15.19 -24.42 -36.50
N ASP A 98 16.45 -24.81 -36.38
CA ASP A 98 17.26 -24.59 -35.18
C ASP A 98 17.37 -23.11 -34.82
N SER A 99 17.63 -22.25 -35.82
CA SER A 99 17.69 -20.80 -35.62
C SER A 99 16.34 -20.23 -35.15
N SER A 100 15.23 -20.76 -35.70
CA SER A 100 13.89 -20.32 -35.31
C SER A 100 13.53 -20.75 -33.89
N ILE A 101 13.84 -22.01 -33.52
CA ILE A 101 13.64 -22.53 -32.16
C ILE A 101 14.48 -21.75 -31.16
N LYS A 102 15.77 -21.53 -31.46
CA LYS A 102 16.68 -20.78 -30.60
C LYS A 102 16.18 -19.34 -30.37
N LYS A 103 15.73 -18.64 -31.42
CA LYS A 103 15.15 -17.29 -31.28
C LYS A 103 13.93 -17.27 -30.37
N LEU A 104 13.05 -18.28 -30.47
CA LEU A 104 11.88 -18.39 -29.60
C LEU A 104 12.27 -18.67 -28.14
N GLN A 105 13.26 -19.53 -27.92
CA GLN A 105 13.82 -19.81 -26.61
C GLN A 105 14.43 -18.54 -25.98
N ASP A 106 15.32 -17.86 -26.70
CA ASP A 106 15.96 -16.62 -26.26
C ASP A 106 14.92 -15.53 -25.92
N GLN A 107 13.89 -15.39 -26.74
CA GLN A 107 12.78 -14.47 -26.46
C GLN A 107 12.05 -14.86 -25.16
N ASN A 108 11.66 -16.12 -25.00
CA ASN A 108 10.97 -16.59 -23.81
C ASN A 108 11.82 -16.40 -22.53
N GLU A 109 13.12 -16.72 -22.58
CA GLU A 109 14.06 -16.49 -21.47
C GLU A 109 14.16 -14.99 -21.14
N SER A 110 14.28 -14.14 -22.15
CA SER A 110 14.32 -12.68 -21.95
C SER A 110 13.04 -12.14 -21.30
N TYR A 111 11.87 -12.63 -21.70
CA TYR A 111 10.60 -12.25 -21.09
C TYR A 111 10.50 -12.70 -19.64
N GLN A 112 10.90 -13.94 -19.34
CA GLN A 112 10.91 -14.46 -17.97
C GLN A 112 11.90 -13.70 -17.10
N ALA A 113 13.11 -13.43 -17.59
CA ALA A 113 14.12 -12.65 -16.88
C ALA A 113 13.65 -11.21 -16.61
N ASN A 114 13.02 -10.54 -17.59
CA ASN A 114 12.47 -9.19 -17.40
C ASN A 114 11.32 -9.18 -16.39
N ARG A 115 10.44 -10.18 -16.43
CA ARG A 115 9.36 -10.33 -15.44
C ARG A 115 9.92 -10.59 -14.04
N ALA A 116 10.95 -11.42 -13.92
CA ALA A 116 11.62 -11.69 -12.65
C ALA A 116 12.28 -10.42 -12.08
N LYS A 117 13.01 -9.66 -12.91
CA LYS A 117 13.62 -8.38 -12.51
C LYS A 117 12.58 -7.37 -12.02
N MET A 118 11.42 -7.28 -12.68
CA MET A 118 10.35 -6.39 -12.24
C MET A 118 9.78 -6.84 -10.89
N ALA A 119 9.57 -8.14 -10.69
CA ALA A 119 9.10 -8.69 -9.41
C ALA A 119 10.12 -8.45 -8.28
N GLU A 120 11.40 -8.68 -8.54
CA GLU A 120 12.50 -8.43 -7.59
C GLU A 120 12.61 -6.94 -7.24
N GLY A 121 12.50 -6.04 -8.23
CA GLY A 121 12.51 -4.60 -7.99
C GLY A 121 11.34 -4.13 -7.12
N MET A 122 10.15 -4.70 -7.30
CA MET A 122 9.00 -4.42 -6.43
C MET A 122 9.21 -4.98 -5.02
N ALA A 123 9.77 -6.18 -4.88
CA ALA A 123 10.06 -6.80 -3.58
C ALA A 123 11.07 -5.96 -2.80
N LEU A 124 12.18 -5.53 -3.43
CA LEU A 124 13.18 -4.66 -2.80
C LEU A 124 12.59 -3.29 -2.39
N ALA A 125 11.68 -2.73 -3.18
CA ALA A 125 11.02 -1.48 -2.83
C ALA A 125 10.09 -1.60 -1.60
N LEU A 126 9.41 -2.76 -1.47
CA LEU A 126 8.60 -3.06 -0.29
C LEU A 126 9.47 -3.29 0.94
N GLU A 127 10.53 -4.09 0.82
CA GLU A 127 11.47 -4.34 1.92
C GLU A 127 12.11 -3.04 2.44
N LYS A 128 12.48 -2.13 1.54
CA LYS A 128 12.99 -0.81 1.92
C LYS A 128 11.94 0.01 2.68
N LYS A 129 10.68 -0.02 2.24
CA LYS A 129 9.58 0.67 2.94
C LYS A 129 9.34 0.06 4.32
N ASP A 130 9.38 -1.26 4.45
CA ASP A 130 9.23 -1.96 5.72
C ASP A 130 10.37 -1.59 6.68
N GLN A 131 11.61 -1.53 6.20
CA GLN A 131 12.76 -1.07 6.97
C GLN A 131 12.61 0.38 7.44
N GLU A 132 12.22 1.30 6.54
CA GLU A 132 11.95 2.70 6.90
C GLU A 132 10.83 2.84 7.95
N TRP A 133 9.80 2.00 7.87
CA TRP A 133 8.72 1.97 8.87
C TRP A 133 9.19 1.40 10.20
N MET A 134 9.99 0.33 10.20
CA MET A 134 10.57 -0.22 11.42
C MET A 134 11.45 0.81 12.14
N GLU A 135 12.29 1.55 11.41
CA GLU A 135 13.12 2.61 11.98
C GLU A 135 12.28 3.75 12.59
N LYS A 136 11.21 4.16 11.91
CA LYS A 136 10.27 5.17 12.45
C LYS A 136 9.60 4.68 13.73
N MET A 137 9.14 3.43 13.76
CA MET A 137 8.53 2.84 14.95
C MET A 137 9.53 2.77 16.11
N ALA A 138 10.77 2.35 15.86
CA ALA A 138 11.83 2.31 16.87
C ALA A 138 12.14 3.72 17.43
N ASN A 139 12.17 4.75 16.58
CA ASN A 139 12.36 6.13 17.03
C ASN A 139 11.20 6.63 17.89
N VAL A 140 9.95 6.37 17.49
CA VAL A 140 8.76 6.72 18.27
C VAL A 140 8.73 5.99 19.61
N GLU A 141 9.11 4.70 19.64
CA GLU A 141 9.22 3.94 20.89
C GLU A 141 10.29 4.52 21.83
N LYS A 142 11.44 4.94 21.28
CA LYS A 142 12.50 5.59 22.04
C LYS A 142 12.05 6.94 22.62
N GLU A 143 11.38 7.77 21.82
CA GLU A 143 10.83 9.06 22.28
C GLU A 143 9.76 8.86 23.35
N LYS A 144 8.86 7.89 23.15
CA LYS A 144 7.85 7.51 24.14
C LYS A 144 8.50 7.08 25.46
N ALA A 145 9.55 6.25 25.40
CA ALA A 145 10.28 5.83 26.59
C ALA A 145 10.95 7.01 27.30
N ALA A 146 11.57 7.93 26.56
CA ALA A 146 12.21 9.13 27.11
C ALA A 146 11.20 10.06 27.79
N LEU A 147 10.05 10.33 27.14
CA LEU A 147 8.99 11.16 27.71
C LEU A 147 8.36 10.49 28.95
N SER A 148 8.17 9.18 28.91
CA SER A 148 7.67 8.42 30.06
C SER A 148 8.64 8.50 31.25
N ALA A 149 9.95 8.45 31.01
CA ALA A 149 10.96 8.59 32.05
C ALA A 149 10.95 10.00 32.66
N GLN A 150 10.84 11.05 31.84
CA GLN A 150 10.74 12.44 32.33
C GLN A 150 9.47 12.66 33.16
N LEU A 151 8.34 12.09 32.75
CA LEU A 151 7.09 12.18 33.51
C LEU A 151 7.24 11.50 34.88
N GLN A 152 7.87 10.33 34.93
CA GLN A 152 8.13 9.62 36.17
C GLN A 152 9.07 10.41 37.09
N GLU A 153 10.11 11.04 36.53
CA GLU A 153 11.03 11.89 37.28
C GLU A 153 10.31 13.11 37.88
N ILE A 154 9.49 13.82 37.11
CA ILE A 154 8.70 14.96 37.61
C ILE A 154 7.74 14.52 38.72
N MET A 155 7.10 13.36 38.55
CA MET A 155 6.20 12.79 39.56
C MET A 155 6.96 12.50 40.86
N GLU A 156 8.14 11.90 40.78
CA GLU A 156 9.00 11.61 41.94
C GLU A 156 9.49 12.89 42.62
N GLN A 157 9.90 13.90 41.83
CA GLN A 157 10.24 15.22 42.34
C GLN A 157 9.06 15.89 43.05
N SER A 158 7.84 15.78 42.51
CA SER A 158 6.63 16.30 43.15
C SER A 158 6.39 15.65 44.50
N VAL A 159 6.49 14.31 44.59
CA VAL A 159 6.34 13.58 45.86
C VAL A 159 7.41 14.00 46.87
N ALA A 160 8.67 14.09 46.43
CA ALA A 160 9.77 14.54 47.30
C ALA A 160 9.57 15.96 47.82
N LEU A 161 9.00 16.87 47.02
CA LEU A 161 8.67 18.23 47.45
C LEU A 161 7.52 18.26 48.46
N PHE A 162 6.50 17.42 48.29
CA PHE A 162 5.43 17.28 49.29
C PHE A 162 5.97 16.76 50.62
N GLN A 163 6.79 15.70 50.60
CA GLN A 163 7.42 15.16 51.79
C GLN A 163 8.22 16.24 52.55
N LYS A 164 9.03 17.03 51.84
CA LYS A 164 9.79 18.14 52.43
C LYS A 164 8.90 19.25 53.01
N ARG A 165 7.73 19.50 52.41
CA ARG A 165 6.76 20.47 52.94
C ARG A 165 6.19 19.96 54.26
N ASP A 166 5.76 18.69 54.28
CA ASP A 166 5.19 18.08 55.48
C ASP A 166 6.21 18.06 56.63
N ASP A 167 7.48 17.72 56.35
CA ASP A 167 8.58 17.75 57.33
C ASP A 167 8.81 19.18 57.88
N LEU A 168 8.72 20.21 57.01
CA LEU A 168 8.87 21.62 57.40
C LEU A 168 7.72 22.08 58.31
N ASP A 169 6.48 21.72 57.97
CA ASP A 169 5.30 22.06 58.76
C ASP A 169 5.36 21.39 60.15
N GLU A 170 5.87 20.16 60.23
CA GLU A 170 6.10 19.46 61.50
C GLU A 170 7.15 20.18 62.37
N LEU A 171 8.27 20.58 61.76
CA LEU A 171 9.32 21.36 62.40
C LEU A 171 8.82 22.72 62.91
N GLU A 172 8.03 23.44 62.11
CA GLU A 172 7.41 24.71 62.52
C GLU A 172 6.45 24.49 63.69
N GLY A 173 5.69 23.39 63.69
CA GLY A 173 4.85 22.97 64.82
C GLY A 173 5.65 22.78 66.12
N TYR A 174 6.79 22.08 66.07
CA TYR A 174 7.69 21.93 67.21
C TYR A 174 8.25 23.27 67.69
N GLN A 175 8.67 24.12 66.75
CA GLN A 175 9.20 25.45 67.08
C GLN A 175 8.13 26.32 67.77
N GLN A 176 6.89 26.30 67.28
CA GLN A 176 5.77 27.03 67.86
C GLN A 176 5.43 26.51 69.27
N GLN A 177 5.49 25.19 69.48
CA GLN A 177 5.29 24.57 70.78
C GLN A 177 6.34 25.01 71.80
N GLU A 178 7.62 24.99 71.42
CA GLU A 178 8.71 25.45 72.29
C GLU A 178 8.59 26.95 72.60
N LEU A 179 8.24 27.77 71.61
CA LEU A 179 8.01 29.20 71.81
C LEU A 179 6.87 29.45 72.82
N ALA A 180 5.77 28.70 72.71
CA ALA A 180 4.65 28.79 73.64
C ALA A 180 5.05 28.36 75.07
N LYS A 181 5.85 27.28 75.20
CA LYS A 181 6.39 26.85 76.51
C LYS A 181 7.27 27.93 77.13
N VAL A 182 8.21 28.51 76.37
CA VAL A 182 9.09 29.59 76.84
C VAL A 182 8.28 30.82 77.25
N LYS A 183 7.31 31.24 76.42
CA LYS A 183 6.42 32.36 76.71
C LYS A 183 5.66 32.14 78.02
N HIS A 184 5.12 30.93 78.23
CA HIS A 184 4.42 30.57 79.47
C HIS A 184 5.35 30.59 80.70
N MET A 185 6.56 30.07 80.59
CA MET A 185 7.53 30.11 81.69
C MET A 185 7.93 31.53 82.07
N LEU A 186 8.17 32.40 81.08
CA LEU A 186 8.49 33.81 81.30
C LEU A 186 7.34 34.53 82.00
N LEU A 187 6.11 34.33 81.53
CA LEU A 187 4.92 34.96 82.10
C LEU A 187 4.70 34.56 83.56
N ARG A 188 4.88 33.26 83.90
CA ARG A 188 4.89 32.81 85.30
C ARG A 188 5.98 33.47 86.15
N LYS A 189 7.18 33.64 85.59
CA LYS A 189 8.29 34.27 86.32
C LYS A 189 8.02 35.76 86.57
N GLU A 190 7.45 36.45 85.59
CA GLU A 190 7.00 37.83 85.72
C GLU A 190 5.90 37.98 86.79
N GLU A 191 4.91 37.08 86.81
CA GLU A 191 3.89 37.05 87.86
C GLU A 191 4.49 36.83 89.25
N GLN A 192 5.47 35.94 89.40
CA GLN A 192 6.17 35.70 90.67
C GLN A 192 6.95 36.94 91.14
N LEU A 193 7.65 37.61 90.22
CA LEU A 193 8.36 38.84 90.52
C LEU A 193 7.40 39.97 90.92
N SER A 194 6.29 40.14 90.22
CA SER A 194 5.26 41.13 90.56
C SER A 194 4.63 40.87 91.94
N GLN A 195 4.40 39.61 92.30
CA GLN A 195 3.93 39.25 93.66
C GLN A 195 4.99 39.55 94.73
N GLN A 196 6.27 39.30 94.43
CA GLN A 196 7.37 39.62 95.34
C GLN A 196 7.58 41.14 95.51
N GLU A 197 7.33 41.91 94.45
CA GLU A 197 7.36 43.37 94.46
C GLU A 197 6.19 43.96 95.27
N LYS A 198 4.98 43.40 95.14
CA LYS A 198 3.82 43.76 95.99
C LYS A 198 4.00 43.43 97.48
N LEU A 199 4.92 42.52 97.82
CA LEU A 199 5.28 42.19 99.20
C LEU A 199 6.39 43.08 99.78
N LYS A 200 6.93 44.04 99.00
CA LYS A 200 7.76 45.14 99.50
C LYS A 200 6.91 46.41 99.65
N PRO A 201 6.85 47.04 100.84
CA PRO A 201 6.29 48.39 100.96
C PRO A 201 7.34 49.41 100.46
N GLU A 202 6.95 50.31 99.56
CA GLU A 202 7.65 51.59 99.34
C GLU A 202 6.92 52.69 100.13
N PRO A 203 7.63 53.62 100.78
CA PRO A 203 7.04 54.86 101.27
C PRO A 203 6.95 55.92 100.17
N ASP A 204 5.80 56.59 100.11
CA ASP A 204 5.40 57.65 99.17
C ASP A 204 6.34 58.87 99.07
N ALA A 205 6.34 59.56 97.92
CA ALA A 205 5.81 60.94 97.80
C ALA A 205 6.00 61.58 96.41
N GLU A 206 4.99 62.34 96.01
CA GLU A 206 4.75 63.07 94.75
C GLU A 206 5.73 64.22 94.42
N GLY A 207 5.76 64.62 93.15
CA GLY A 207 6.30 65.92 92.70
C GLY A 207 5.88 66.27 91.27
N LYS A 208 4.84 67.10 91.13
CA LYS A 208 4.37 67.73 89.89
C LYS A 208 5.38 68.74 89.35
N GLU A 209 5.63 68.77 88.03
CA GLU A 209 5.80 70.03 87.31
C GLU A 209 5.55 69.91 85.79
N LYS A 210 5.27 71.07 85.19
CA LYS A 210 4.44 71.32 84.00
C LYS A 210 5.13 71.07 82.65
N LEU A 211 4.27 70.84 81.64
CA LEU A 211 4.49 71.05 80.21
C LEU A 211 5.05 72.46 79.90
N PRO A 212 5.73 72.66 78.75
CA PRO A 212 5.03 73.42 77.71
C PRO A 212 5.26 72.95 76.25
N GLU A 213 4.31 73.39 75.43
CA GLU A 213 4.05 73.24 74.01
C GLU A 213 4.80 74.30 73.15
N ASN A 214 5.32 73.92 71.97
CA ASN A 214 5.43 74.66 70.66
C ASN A 214 6.55 74.02 69.80
N ARG A 215 6.32 73.44 68.61
CA ARG A 215 5.84 73.96 67.30
C ARG A 215 6.92 74.67 66.45
N THR A 216 7.36 73.95 65.41
CA THR A 216 7.73 74.42 64.04
C THR A 216 7.67 73.15 63.16
N GLU A 217 6.71 72.89 62.26
CA GLU A 217 6.45 73.51 60.93
C GLU A 217 7.76 73.85 60.19
N LYS A 218 8.06 73.49 58.93
CA LYS A 218 7.34 73.11 57.69
C LYS A 218 8.45 72.68 56.69
N GLN A 219 8.27 71.76 55.74
CA GLN A 219 7.80 71.94 54.33
C GLN A 219 8.72 71.01 53.46
N GLU A 220 8.37 70.41 52.33
CA GLU A 220 7.24 70.50 51.41
C GLU A 220 7.34 69.36 50.36
N ARG A 221 6.20 68.73 50.02
CA ARG A 221 5.79 68.30 48.65
C ARG A 221 6.57 67.18 47.93
N VAL A 222 6.02 66.39 47.00
CA VAL A 222 4.86 66.43 46.09
C VAL A 222 4.60 64.98 45.66
N CYS A 223 3.34 64.55 45.52
CA CYS A 223 2.99 63.48 44.57
C CYS A 223 2.79 64.11 43.19
N PRO A 224 3.11 63.40 42.10
CA PRO A 224 2.07 63.24 41.08
C PRO A 224 1.92 61.80 40.57
N ASP A 225 0.65 61.42 40.42
CA ASP A 225 0.01 60.38 39.59
C ASP A 225 0.44 60.47 38.09
N PRO A 226 0.03 59.64 37.08
CA PRO A 226 -0.73 58.35 37.00
C PRO A 226 -0.06 57.37 35.95
N PRO A 227 -0.69 56.43 35.17
CA PRO A 227 -2.05 55.84 35.11
C PRO A 227 -2.02 54.27 34.89
N PRO A 228 -3.00 53.59 34.25
CA PRO A 228 -3.84 52.56 34.89
C PRO A 228 -3.59 51.13 34.37
N ALA A 229 -3.86 50.12 35.20
CA ALA A 229 -4.06 48.76 34.70
C ALA A 229 -5.14 48.05 35.51
N SER A 230 -6.35 48.17 34.99
CA SER A 230 -7.36 47.13 34.87
C SER A 230 -7.48 46.11 36.01
N THR A 231 -8.57 46.25 36.76
CA THR A 231 -9.38 45.10 37.16
C THR A 231 -9.58 44.17 35.95
N PRO A 232 -9.41 42.86 36.15
CA PRO A 232 -10.59 42.00 36.32
C PRO A 232 -10.42 41.14 37.57
N SER A 233 -11.35 41.27 38.51
CA SER A 233 -12.35 40.24 38.83
C SER A 233 -11.76 38.89 39.26
N PRO A 234 -12.16 38.36 40.43
CA PRO A 234 -11.80 37.00 40.82
C PRO A 234 -12.37 36.01 39.80
N PRO A 235 -11.68 34.93 39.43
CA PRO A 235 -12.36 33.83 38.78
C PRO A 235 -13.33 33.26 39.80
N VAL A 236 -14.60 33.59 39.64
CA VAL A 236 -15.69 32.72 40.04
C VAL A 236 -15.30 31.32 39.59
N SER A 237 -15.15 30.43 40.55
CA SER A 237 -15.12 29.00 40.30
C SER A 237 -16.48 28.64 39.71
N ASN A 238 -16.60 28.81 38.40
CA ASN A 238 -17.62 28.13 37.63
C ASN A 238 -17.19 26.68 37.64
N THR A 239 -17.53 25.95 38.71
CA THR A 239 -17.74 24.52 38.64
C THR A 239 -18.90 24.33 37.66
N THR A 240 -18.60 24.43 36.38
CA THR A 240 -19.46 23.94 35.34
C THR A 240 -19.28 22.43 35.44
N VAL A 241 -20.21 21.80 36.16
CA VAL A 241 -20.51 20.39 35.94
C VAL A 241 -20.95 20.31 34.48
N THR A 242 -20.00 20.18 33.55
CA THR A 242 -20.34 19.72 32.20
C THR A 242 -20.70 18.26 32.39
N ASN A 243 -21.99 18.07 32.60
CA ASN A 243 -22.67 16.80 32.46
C ASN A 243 -22.13 16.13 31.19
N THR A 244 -21.25 15.14 31.35
CA THR A 244 -20.64 14.38 30.25
C THR A 244 -21.68 13.57 29.47
N SER A 245 -22.95 13.61 29.90
CA SER A 245 -24.12 13.02 29.25
C SER A 245 -24.57 13.77 27.98
N ASP A 246 -24.37 15.10 27.88
CA ASP A 246 -24.90 15.89 26.74
C ASP A 246 -24.14 15.65 25.42
N LEU A 247 -22.86 15.29 25.50
CA LEU A 247 -22.07 14.90 24.32
C LEU A 247 -22.37 13.47 23.85
N ASN A 248 -22.90 12.64 24.75
CA ASN A 248 -23.29 11.28 24.42
C ASN A 248 -24.65 11.26 23.73
N ASP A 249 -25.64 12.05 24.19
CA ASP A 249 -26.93 12.21 23.50
C ASP A 249 -26.75 12.77 22.07
N SER A 250 -25.83 13.72 21.88
CA SER A 250 -25.48 14.24 20.54
C SER A 250 -24.85 13.18 19.62
N ARG A 251 -24.16 12.19 20.19
CA ARG A 251 -23.53 11.07 19.46
C ARG A 251 -24.52 9.92 19.24
N GLU A 252 -25.51 9.77 20.10
CA GLU A 252 -26.53 8.71 20.05
C GLU A 252 -27.67 9.07 19.09
N ILE A 253 -28.11 10.34 19.07
CA ILE A 253 -28.97 10.92 18.00
C ILE A 253 -28.30 10.74 16.63
N ASN A 254 -26.96 10.83 16.58
CA ASN A 254 -26.20 10.59 15.35
C ASN A 254 -26.32 9.14 14.87
N PHE A 255 -26.37 8.12 15.73
CA PHE A 255 -26.50 6.73 15.25
C PHE A 255 -27.87 6.40 14.67
N GLU A 256 -28.96 6.90 15.26
CA GLU A 256 -30.30 6.71 14.68
C GLU A 256 -30.45 7.47 13.35
N TYR A 257 -29.97 8.71 13.31
CA TYR A 257 -29.96 9.51 12.09
C TYR A 257 -29.03 8.91 11.03
N LEU A 258 -27.84 8.44 11.40
CA LEU A 258 -26.88 7.78 10.52
C LEU A 258 -27.47 6.48 9.97
N LYS A 259 -28.12 5.67 10.81
CA LYS A 259 -28.85 4.47 10.36
C LYS A 259 -29.89 4.84 9.32
N HIS A 260 -30.67 5.90 9.54
CA HIS A 260 -31.65 6.39 8.57
C HIS A 260 -30.99 6.88 7.28
N VAL A 261 -29.93 7.69 7.37
CA VAL A 261 -29.20 8.25 6.21
C VAL A 261 -28.56 7.13 5.39
N VAL A 262 -27.91 6.15 6.02
CA VAL A 262 -27.29 5.01 5.33
C VAL A 262 -28.36 4.13 4.68
N LEU A 263 -29.46 3.82 5.37
CA LEU A 263 -30.56 3.04 4.80
C LEU A 263 -31.22 3.76 3.63
N LYS A 264 -31.44 5.08 3.77
CA LYS A 264 -31.95 5.94 2.70
C LYS A 264 -30.97 5.98 1.53
N PHE A 265 -29.66 6.10 1.78
CA PHE A 265 -28.63 6.10 0.75
C PHE A 265 -28.62 4.79 -0.06
N MET A 266 -28.68 3.64 0.62
CA MET A 266 -28.76 2.33 -0.04
C MET A 266 -30.04 2.14 -0.87
N SER A 267 -31.09 2.91 -0.59
CA SER A 267 -32.40 2.80 -1.23
C SER A 267 -32.73 3.96 -2.20
N SER A 268 -31.84 4.96 -2.33
CA SER A 268 -32.09 6.20 -3.09
C SER A 268 -31.68 6.11 -4.56
N ARG A 269 -32.24 7.01 -5.38
CA ARG A 269 -31.88 7.21 -6.80
C ARG A 269 -30.81 8.32 -6.94
N GLU A 270 -30.13 8.36 -8.09
CA GLU A 270 -28.89 9.11 -8.35
C GLU A 270 -28.86 10.56 -7.82
N ALA A 271 -29.92 11.34 -8.00
CA ALA A 271 -29.96 12.75 -7.59
C ALA A 271 -29.95 12.99 -6.06
N GLU A 272 -30.54 12.09 -5.27
CA GLU A 272 -30.58 12.18 -3.81
C GLU A 272 -29.34 11.58 -3.15
N ALA A 273 -28.72 10.60 -3.81
CA ALA A 273 -27.56 9.88 -3.29
C ALA A 273 -26.35 10.80 -3.04
N TYR A 274 -26.10 11.82 -3.88
CA TYR A 274 -25.03 12.79 -3.65
C TYR A 274 -25.24 13.66 -2.40
N GLN A 275 -26.49 14.04 -2.11
CA GLN A 275 -26.82 14.80 -0.90
C GLN A 275 -26.62 13.92 0.35
N LEU A 276 -26.98 12.63 0.24
CA LEU A 276 -26.78 11.66 1.29
C LEU A 276 -25.30 11.34 1.50
N ILE A 277 -24.47 11.32 0.46
CA ILE A 277 -23.00 11.23 0.60
C ILE A 277 -22.49 12.36 1.48
N ARG A 278 -22.91 13.62 1.25
CA ARG A 278 -22.51 14.76 2.10
C ARG A 278 -22.97 14.60 3.54
N ALA A 279 -24.20 14.11 3.75
CA ALA A 279 -24.70 13.85 5.08
C ALA A 279 -23.86 12.77 5.80
N VAL A 280 -23.55 11.66 5.13
CA VAL A 280 -22.69 10.60 5.67
C VAL A 280 -21.27 11.12 5.93
N SER A 281 -20.70 11.93 5.03
CA SER A 281 -19.37 12.54 5.23
C SER A 281 -19.29 13.35 6.52
N VAL A 282 -20.31 14.15 6.82
CA VAL A 282 -20.35 14.96 8.04
C VAL A 282 -20.58 14.10 9.29
N LEU A 283 -21.47 13.09 9.22
CA LEU A 283 -21.78 12.23 10.35
C LEU A 283 -20.62 11.30 10.74
N LEU A 284 -19.85 10.84 9.75
CA LEU A 284 -18.72 9.91 9.92
C LEU A 284 -17.35 10.57 9.81
N ASN A 285 -17.29 11.90 9.64
CA ASN A 285 -16.06 12.68 9.46
C ASN A 285 -15.15 12.15 8.33
N PHE A 286 -15.71 11.91 7.15
CA PHE A 286 -14.92 11.49 6.00
C PHE A 286 -13.98 12.60 5.52
N THR A 287 -12.82 12.20 5.02
CA THR A 287 -11.93 13.09 4.28
C THR A 287 -12.52 13.41 2.90
N ARG A 288 -11.97 14.44 2.24
CA ARG A 288 -12.42 14.80 0.88
C ARG A 288 -12.17 13.65 -0.10
N GLU A 289 -11.08 12.92 0.09
CA GLU A 289 -10.69 11.77 -0.72
C GLU A 289 -11.68 10.61 -0.56
N GLU A 290 -12.11 10.33 0.68
CA GLU A 290 -13.10 9.29 0.99
C GLU A 290 -14.48 9.64 0.41
N GLU A 291 -14.89 10.90 0.52
CA GLU A 291 -16.13 11.40 -0.07
C GLU A 291 -16.10 11.27 -1.61
N ASP A 292 -15.00 11.67 -2.25
CA ASP A 292 -14.88 11.63 -3.71
C ASP A 292 -14.80 10.20 -4.24
N MET A 293 -14.22 9.27 -3.48
CA MET A 293 -14.24 7.85 -3.82
C MET A 293 -15.66 7.25 -3.77
N LEU A 294 -16.50 7.67 -2.83
CA LEU A 294 -17.90 7.27 -2.77
C LEU A 294 -18.69 7.81 -3.97
N LYS A 295 -18.44 9.06 -4.38
CA LYS A 295 -19.03 9.64 -5.59
C LYS A 295 -18.61 8.86 -6.84
N GLN A 296 -17.33 8.58 -7.00
CA GLN A 296 -16.82 7.79 -8.13
C GLN A 296 -17.38 6.37 -8.16
N THR A 297 -17.54 5.73 -7.00
CA THR A 297 -18.14 4.39 -6.90
C THR A 297 -19.61 4.41 -7.30
N LEU A 298 -20.34 5.45 -6.91
CA LEU A 298 -21.72 5.65 -7.31
C LEU A 298 -21.83 5.86 -8.83
N GLU A 299 -21.00 6.74 -9.42
CA GLU A 299 -20.93 6.98 -10.87
C GLU A 299 -20.58 5.72 -11.66
N TYR A 300 -19.61 4.94 -11.17
CA TYR A 300 -19.21 3.66 -11.76
C TYR A 300 -20.35 2.64 -11.74
N LYS A 301 -21.12 2.58 -10.65
CA LYS A 301 -22.28 1.69 -10.54
C LYS A 301 -23.45 2.11 -11.42
N MET A 302 -23.64 3.42 -11.60
CA MET A 302 -24.75 3.97 -12.39
C MET A 302 -24.44 4.07 -13.88
N SER A 303 -23.17 3.98 -14.28
CA SER A 303 -22.74 3.86 -15.68
C SER A 303 -23.15 2.50 -16.28
N TRP A 304 -24.43 2.35 -16.63
CA TRP A 304 -25.00 1.13 -17.23
C TRP A 304 -24.88 1.10 -18.77
N PHE A 305 -24.49 2.19 -19.43
CA PHE A 305 -24.28 2.24 -20.89
C PHE A 305 -22.96 2.96 -21.22
N GLY A 306 -22.01 2.21 -21.80
CA GLY A 306 -20.74 2.74 -22.29
C GLY A 306 -19.57 2.47 -21.35
N SER A 307 -18.50 1.92 -21.92
CA SER A 307 -17.16 1.64 -21.35
C SER A 307 -17.02 1.88 -19.85
N LYS A 308 -17.10 0.80 -19.05
CA LYS A 308 -16.88 0.82 -17.61
C LYS A 308 -15.60 1.63 -17.30
N PRO A 309 -15.69 2.78 -16.62
CA PRO A 309 -14.50 3.57 -16.31
C PRO A 309 -13.56 2.72 -15.45
N SER A 310 -12.27 2.73 -15.73
CA SER A 310 -11.27 1.97 -14.97
C SER A 310 -11.45 2.21 -13.46
N PRO A 311 -11.62 1.17 -12.62
CA PRO A 311 -11.82 1.34 -11.20
C PRO A 311 -10.56 1.95 -10.56
N LYS A 312 -10.58 3.26 -10.35
CA LYS A 312 -9.52 3.97 -9.61
C LYS A 312 -9.73 3.67 -8.12
N GLY A 313 -8.99 2.69 -7.60
CA GLY A 313 -8.96 2.37 -6.17
C GLY A 313 -10.23 1.69 -5.67
N THR A 314 -10.33 0.37 -5.88
CA THR A 314 -11.33 -0.43 -5.15
C THR A 314 -10.84 -0.62 -3.72
N ILE A 315 -11.46 0.02 -2.73
CA ILE A 315 -11.32 -0.42 -1.34
C ILE A 315 -12.02 -1.77 -1.23
N ARG A 316 -11.21 -2.82 -1.23
CA ARG A 316 -11.66 -4.13 -0.75
C ARG A 316 -11.96 -3.96 0.73
N PRO A 317 -13.20 -4.19 1.21
CA PRO A 317 -13.45 -4.16 2.65
C PRO A 317 -12.54 -5.21 3.30
N SER A 318 -11.73 -4.76 4.25
CA SER A 318 -10.84 -5.59 5.06
C SER A 318 -11.68 -6.54 5.92
N ILE A 319 -12.18 -7.61 5.32
CA ILE A 319 -12.64 -8.78 6.06
C ILE A 319 -11.40 -9.57 6.45
N SER A 320 -10.90 -9.32 7.65
CA SER A 320 -10.11 -10.30 8.39
C SER A 320 -10.99 -11.51 8.63
N GLY A 321 -10.92 -12.48 7.73
CA GLY A 321 -11.70 -13.71 7.79
C GLY A 321 -11.27 -14.63 6.66
N THR A 322 -10.57 -15.69 7.02
CA THR A 322 -10.19 -16.79 6.13
C THR A 322 -11.42 -17.26 5.34
N SER A 323 -11.30 -17.28 4.01
CA SER A 323 -12.31 -17.87 3.14
C SER A 323 -12.41 -19.35 3.47
N THR A 324 -13.41 -19.72 4.28
CA THR A 324 -13.76 -21.11 4.53
C THR A 324 -14.44 -21.62 3.26
N HIS A 325 -13.77 -22.55 2.59
CA HIS A 325 -14.28 -23.27 1.43
C HIS A 325 -15.45 -24.15 1.87
N TRP A 326 -16.69 -23.77 1.51
CA TRP A 326 -17.84 -24.67 1.59
C TRP A 326 -17.92 -25.54 0.33
N SER A 327 -18.36 -26.78 0.55
CA SER A 327 -18.23 -28.00 -0.25
C SER A 327 -18.64 -27.95 -1.72
#